data_AF-A0A2A5VVF8-F1
#
_entry.id   AF-A0A2A5VVF8-F1
#
_cell.length_a   1.000
_cell.length_b   1.000
_cell.length_c   1.000
_cell.angle_alpha   90.00
_cell.angle_beta   90.00
_cell.angle_gamma   90.00
#
_symmetry.space_group_name_H-M   'P 1'
#
loop_
_entity.id
_entity.type
_entity.pdbx_description
1 polymer ?
#
loop_
_entity_poly.entity_id
_entity_poly.type
_entity_poly.pdbx_seq_one_letter_code
_entity_poly.pdbx_strand_id
1 'polypeptide(L)'
;SEHPNADVPWNWGEAEMKSMSSAIRSELFPISVAANKADLAMSGSWTPLAEMIRSEGGVLVATSAEAELALSRASQAGLIEHSIGETDFEITPEGEERLSQTQRKALTSITESLVWEGGGLVGLLSEVVFGTLSRRVAYPVQDETHWVDSEGNILPDALLVAEGTTAKGLAYAVHTDLGDGFIRAVDARSSRVIGSEHEVQDGDVISIYART
;
A
#
# COMPACT_ATOMS: atom_id res chain seq x y z
N SER A 1 -26.11 -18.62 19.11
CA SER A 1 -26.58 -17.25 18.82
C SER A 1 -26.12 -16.38 19.95
N GLU A 2 -25.28 -15.37 19.66
CA GLU A 2 -24.77 -14.43 20.69
C GLU A 2 -25.85 -13.48 21.22
N HIS A 3 -27.01 -13.40 20.55
CA HIS A 3 -28.14 -12.57 20.97
C HIS A 3 -29.47 -13.35 20.92
N PRO A 4 -29.73 -14.26 21.89
CA PRO A 4 -30.92 -15.10 21.91
C PRO A 4 -32.23 -14.36 22.22
N ASN A 5 -32.15 -13.10 22.67
CA ASN A 5 -33.30 -12.23 22.99
C ASN A 5 -33.55 -11.15 21.93
N ALA A 6 -32.85 -11.18 20.79
CA ALA A 6 -33.10 -10.22 19.72
C ALA A 6 -34.49 -10.50 19.12
N ASP A 7 -35.32 -9.44 19.04
CA ASP A 7 -36.63 -9.51 18.41
C ASP A 7 -36.50 -9.81 16.90
N VAL A 8 -37.60 -10.10 16.22
CA VAL A 8 -37.57 -10.37 14.76
C VAL A 8 -37.08 -9.14 13.97
N PRO A 9 -36.34 -9.30 12.85
CA PRO A 9 -35.66 -8.18 12.18
C PRO A 9 -36.54 -6.99 11.76
N TRP A 10 -37.82 -7.23 11.45
CA TRP A 10 -38.77 -6.16 11.08
C TRP A 10 -39.31 -5.37 12.28
N ASN A 11 -39.02 -5.80 13.52
CA ASN A 11 -39.35 -5.08 14.76
C ASN A 11 -38.16 -4.33 15.35
N TRP A 12 -36.98 -4.40 14.72
CA TRP A 12 -35.77 -3.77 15.23
C TRP A 12 -35.94 -2.25 15.30
N GLY A 13 -35.66 -1.71 16.48
CA GLY A 13 -35.65 -0.27 16.72
C GLY A 13 -34.34 0.35 16.26
N GLU A 14 -34.19 1.63 16.56
CA GLU A 14 -32.99 2.39 16.22
C GLU A 14 -31.72 1.82 16.88
N ALA A 15 -31.84 1.26 18.09
CA ALA A 15 -30.73 0.69 18.84
C ALA A 15 -30.16 -0.57 18.17
N GLU A 16 -31.02 -1.52 17.78
CA GLU A 16 -30.61 -2.73 17.07
C GLU A 16 -30.03 -2.39 15.70
N MET A 17 -30.67 -1.48 14.95
CA MET A 17 -30.18 -1.02 13.66
C MET A 17 -28.81 -0.35 13.76
N LYS A 18 -28.60 0.50 14.78
CA LYS A 18 -27.32 1.14 15.04
C LYS A 18 -26.24 0.11 15.38
N SER A 19 -26.56 -0.87 16.24
CA SER A 19 -25.64 -1.95 16.60
C SER A 19 -25.23 -2.77 15.39
N MET A 20 -26.21 -3.21 14.58
CA MET A 20 -25.96 -3.95 13.33
C MET A 20 -25.10 -3.12 12.36
N SER A 21 -25.46 -1.87 12.10
CA SER A 21 -24.70 -1.00 11.20
C SER A 21 -23.25 -0.79 11.65
N SER A 22 -23.04 -0.69 12.98
CA SER A 22 -21.71 -0.52 13.55
C SER A 22 -20.87 -1.78 13.38
N ALA A 23 -21.45 -2.96 13.62
CA ALA A 23 -20.80 -4.25 13.42
C ALA A 23 -20.47 -4.52 11.95
N ILE A 24 -21.41 -4.26 11.03
CA ILE A 24 -21.16 -4.40 9.59
C ILE A 24 -20.03 -3.47 9.14
N ARG A 25 -20.02 -2.22 9.63
CA ARG A 25 -18.95 -1.26 9.31
C ARG A 25 -17.60 -1.72 9.85
N SER A 26 -17.50 -2.17 11.10
CA SER A 26 -16.22 -2.60 11.68
C SER A 26 -15.63 -3.81 10.95
N GLU A 27 -16.48 -4.76 10.52
CA GLU A 27 -16.02 -5.96 9.81
C GLU A 27 -15.66 -5.68 8.34
N LEU A 28 -16.46 -4.89 7.63
CA LEU A 28 -16.26 -4.68 6.19
C LEU A 28 -15.34 -3.49 5.86
N PHE A 29 -15.29 -2.50 6.75
CA PHE A 29 -14.61 -1.23 6.52
C PHE A 29 -13.81 -0.80 7.77
N PRO A 30 -12.73 -1.54 8.10
CA PRO A 30 -11.83 -1.13 9.17
C PRO A 30 -11.27 0.27 8.89
N ILE A 31 -11.18 1.10 9.93
CA ILE A 31 -10.75 2.49 9.81
C ILE A 31 -9.29 2.59 10.24
N SER A 32 -8.44 3.01 9.32
CA SER A 32 -7.04 3.31 9.57
C SER A 32 -6.82 4.82 9.71
N VAL A 33 -5.87 5.23 10.56
CA VAL A 33 -5.71 6.60 11.03
C VAL A 33 -4.28 7.08 10.81
N ALA A 34 -4.14 8.22 10.13
CA ALA A 34 -2.91 9.00 10.12
C ALA A 34 -2.89 9.94 11.32
N ALA A 35 -2.06 9.62 12.32
CA ALA A 35 -1.85 10.49 13.49
C ALA A 35 -0.90 11.63 13.11
N ASN A 36 -1.46 12.65 12.46
CA ASN A 36 -0.73 13.81 11.97
C ASN A 36 -0.22 14.71 13.10
N LYS A 37 0.88 15.44 12.82
CA LYS A 37 1.62 16.30 13.77
C LYS A 37 2.35 15.52 14.86
N ALA A 38 2.80 14.32 14.54
CA ALA A 38 3.57 13.49 15.47
C ALA A 38 4.89 14.17 15.92
N ASP A 39 5.44 15.08 15.11
CA ASP A 39 6.61 15.93 15.40
C ASP A 39 6.41 16.88 16.58
N LEU A 40 5.16 17.25 16.88
CA LEU A 40 4.83 18.13 18.01
C LEU A 40 4.32 17.37 19.23
N ALA A 41 4.03 16.08 19.06
CA ALA A 41 3.44 15.25 20.10
C ALA A 41 4.53 14.60 20.97
N MET A 42 4.19 14.32 22.23
CA MET A 42 5.07 13.51 23.07
C MET A 42 5.16 12.09 22.48
N SER A 43 6.38 11.59 22.33
CA SER A 43 6.63 10.25 21.80
C SER A 43 5.84 9.19 22.57
N GLY A 44 5.09 8.36 21.85
CA GLY A 44 4.25 7.30 22.41
C GLY A 44 2.88 7.75 22.97
N SER A 45 2.51 9.03 22.85
CA SER A 45 1.20 9.51 23.32
C SER A 45 0.01 8.88 22.59
N TRP A 46 0.22 8.39 21.37
CA TRP A 46 -0.80 7.72 20.55
C TRP A 46 -0.85 6.20 20.72
N THR A 47 0.01 5.60 21.56
CA THR A 47 0.04 4.13 21.75
C THR A 47 -1.31 3.54 22.19
N PRO A 48 -2.03 4.12 23.19
CA PRO A 48 -3.34 3.59 23.57
C PRO A 48 -4.38 3.67 22.45
N LEU A 49 -4.29 4.72 21.62
CA LEU A 49 -5.17 4.90 20.47
C LEU A 49 -4.82 3.89 19.37
N ALA A 50 -3.54 3.60 19.16
CA ALA A 50 -3.09 2.60 18.20
C ALA A 50 -3.59 1.20 18.57
N GLU A 51 -3.56 0.83 19.86
CA GLU A 51 -4.10 -0.45 20.35
C GLU A 51 -5.61 -0.56 20.14
N MET A 52 -6.36 0.52 20.43
CA MET A 52 -7.80 0.57 20.19
C MET A 52 -8.14 0.38 18.71
N ILE A 53 -7.48 1.12 17.83
CA ILE A 53 -7.71 1.02 16.38
C ILE A 53 -7.34 -0.37 15.85
N ARG A 54 -6.24 -0.95 16.33
CA ARG A 54 -5.82 -2.30 15.96
C ARG A 54 -6.82 -3.36 16.40
N SER A 55 -7.47 -3.18 17.56
CA SER A 55 -8.53 -4.09 18.02
C SER A 55 -9.79 -4.06 17.13
N GLU A 56 -10.00 -2.98 16.38
CA GLU A 56 -11.06 -2.83 15.37
C GLU A 56 -10.59 -3.20 13.95
N GLY A 57 -9.42 -3.81 13.79
CA GLY A 57 -8.86 -4.22 12.50
C GLY A 57 -8.24 -3.10 11.66
N GLY A 58 -8.19 -1.87 12.19
CA GLY A 58 -7.53 -0.73 11.56
C GLY A 58 -6.05 -0.61 11.93
N VAL A 59 -5.37 0.35 11.31
CA VAL A 59 -3.98 0.68 11.63
C VAL A 59 -3.83 2.16 11.93
N LEU A 60 -3.08 2.50 12.96
CA LEU A 60 -2.63 3.87 13.21
C LEU A 60 -1.15 4.00 12.88
N VAL A 61 -0.82 5.01 12.07
CA VAL A 61 0.57 5.39 11.77
C VAL A 61 0.78 6.86 12.11
N ALA A 62 1.90 7.15 12.77
CA ALA A 62 2.33 8.51 13.05
C ALA A 62 2.83 9.18 11.77
N THR A 63 2.39 10.42 11.53
CA THR A 63 2.70 11.15 10.29
C THR A 63 2.99 12.61 10.59
N SER A 64 3.71 13.27 9.67
CA SER A 64 3.86 14.72 9.71
C SER A 64 3.74 15.27 8.31
N ALA A 65 2.53 15.71 7.97
CA ALA A 65 2.21 16.18 6.63
C ALA A 65 3.09 17.37 6.19
N GLU A 66 3.49 18.23 7.12
CA GLU A 66 4.36 19.37 6.82
C GLU A 66 5.79 18.94 6.51
N ALA A 67 6.36 18.04 7.33
CA ALA A 67 7.68 17.47 7.14
C ALA A 67 7.77 16.67 5.83
N GLU A 68 6.83 15.74 5.61
CA GLU A 68 6.78 14.89 4.41
C GLU A 68 6.63 15.74 3.13
N LEU A 69 5.82 16.79 3.17
CA LEU A 69 5.66 17.72 2.05
C LEU A 69 6.93 18.53 1.79
N ALA A 70 7.65 18.96 2.83
CA ALA A 70 8.90 19.69 2.69
C ALA A 70 10.00 18.83 2.05
N LEU A 71 10.16 17.58 2.50
CA LEU A 71 11.10 16.60 1.91
C LEU A 71 10.73 16.30 0.45
N SER A 72 9.45 16.03 0.18
CA SER A 72 8.97 15.76 -1.18
C SER A 72 9.26 16.92 -2.14
N ARG A 73 9.04 18.17 -1.71
CA ARG A 73 9.36 19.36 -2.52
C ARG A 73 10.85 19.56 -2.74
N ALA A 74 11.67 19.32 -1.72
CA ALA A 74 13.13 19.41 -1.85
C ALA A 74 13.66 18.35 -2.83
N SER A 75 13.10 17.14 -2.79
CA SER A 75 13.45 16.07 -3.71
C SER A 75 13.00 16.36 -5.15
N GLN A 76 11.75 16.82 -5.34
CA GLN A 76 11.27 17.27 -6.65
C GLN A 76 12.08 18.43 -7.24
N ALA A 77 12.67 19.27 -6.39
CA ALA A 77 13.55 20.36 -6.81
C ALA A 77 14.99 19.90 -7.12
N GLY A 78 15.29 18.60 -6.98
CA GLY A 78 16.61 18.02 -7.20
C GLY A 78 17.63 18.37 -6.12
N LEU A 79 17.20 18.92 -4.98
CA LEU A 79 18.10 19.36 -3.90
C LEU A 79 18.51 18.21 -2.98
N ILE A 80 17.66 17.19 -2.88
CA ILE A 80 17.91 15.99 -2.08
C ILE A 80 17.46 14.75 -2.86
N GLU A 81 18.12 13.63 -2.62
CA GLU A 81 17.65 12.29 -2.95
C GLU A 81 16.95 11.72 -1.72
N HIS A 82 15.66 11.49 -1.84
CA HIS A 82 14.79 11.04 -0.76
C HIS A 82 13.81 10.01 -1.31
N SER A 83 13.76 8.83 -0.71
CA SER A 83 12.74 7.85 -1.04
C SER A 83 11.47 8.16 -0.25
N ILE A 84 10.33 8.17 -0.93
CA ILE A 84 9.06 8.44 -0.28
C ILE A 84 8.78 7.36 0.78
N GLY A 85 8.53 7.79 2.02
CA GLY A 85 8.30 6.92 3.16
C GLY A 85 9.55 6.65 4.02
N GLU A 86 10.74 7.06 3.55
CA GLU A 86 11.94 7.07 4.37
C GLU A 86 12.08 8.39 5.14
N THR A 87 12.83 8.37 6.25
CA THR A 87 13.10 9.56 7.07
C THR A 87 14.42 10.22 6.70
N ASP A 88 15.32 9.45 6.08
CA ASP A 88 16.67 9.86 5.70
C ASP A 88 16.71 10.31 4.24
N PHE A 89 17.60 11.25 3.94
CA PHE A 89 17.84 11.73 2.59
C PHE A 89 19.32 12.03 2.38
N GLU A 90 19.76 12.00 1.13
CA GLU A 90 21.08 12.43 0.73
C GLU A 90 20.99 13.80 0.04
N ILE A 91 21.92 14.70 0.33
CA ILE A 91 21.98 16.00 -0.37
C ILE A 91 22.66 15.77 -1.72
N THR A 92 22.02 16.18 -2.81
CA THR A 92 22.59 16.06 -4.15
C THR A 92 23.73 17.06 -4.36
N PRO A 93 24.58 16.87 -5.38
CA PRO A 93 25.59 17.88 -5.76
C PRO A 93 24.97 19.27 -6.02
N GLU A 94 23.78 19.32 -6.63
CA GLU A 94 23.06 20.58 -6.84
C GLU A 94 22.52 21.17 -5.54
N GLY A 95 22.07 20.33 -4.62
CA GLY A 95 21.67 20.71 -3.28
C GLY A 95 22.81 21.33 -2.50
N GLU A 96 24.03 20.77 -2.63
CA GLU A 96 25.21 21.30 -1.97
C GLU A 96 25.52 22.75 -2.37
N GLU A 97 25.32 23.10 -3.65
CA GLU A 97 25.58 24.46 -4.15
C GLU A 97 24.41 25.43 -3.92
N ARG A 98 23.17 24.95 -3.95
CA ARG A 98 21.96 25.79 -3.96
C ARG A 98 21.30 25.96 -2.59
N LEU A 99 21.53 25.04 -1.64
CA LEU A 99 20.90 25.11 -0.32
C LEU A 99 21.59 26.15 0.57
N SER A 100 20.81 27.12 1.05
CA SER A 100 21.26 28.02 2.12
C SER A 100 21.48 27.26 3.43
N GLN A 101 22.33 27.81 4.32
CA GLN A 101 22.54 27.22 5.65
C GLN A 101 21.23 27.09 6.45
N THR A 102 20.30 28.02 6.28
CA THR A 102 18.99 27.97 6.93
C THR A 102 18.15 26.80 6.42
N GLN A 103 18.12 26.58 5.10
CA GLN A 103 17.39 25.46 4.50
C GLN A 103 18.00 24.12 4.90
N ARG A 104 19.34 24.01 4.91
CA ARG A 104 20.02 22.79 5.39
C ARG A 104 19.64 22.46 6.83
N LYS A 105 19.70 23.45 7.72
CA LYS A 105 19.30 23.27 9.12
C LYS A 105 17.83 22.88 9.25
N ALA A 106 16.95 23.46 8.43
CA ALA A 106 15.53 23.10 8.43
C ALA A 106 15.32 21.64 8.00
N LEU A 107 16.00 21.18 6.95
CA LEU A 107 15.93 19.78 6.48
C LEU A 107 16.47 18.81 7.55
N THR A 108 17.60 19.12 8.18
CA THR A 108 18.14 18.32 9.28
C THR A 108 17.17 18.27 10.47
N SER A 109 16.59 19.41 10.84
CA SER A 109 15.61 19.48 11.93
C SER A 109 14.34 18.67 11.64
N ILE A 110 13.96 18.52 10.37
CA ILE A 110 12.84 17.67 9.97
C ILE A 110 13.19 16.20 10.17
N THR A 111 14.35 15.73 9.71
CA THR A 111 14.75 14.33 9.95
C THR A 111 14.89 14.00 11.43
N GLU A 112 15.44 14.94 12.22
CA GLU A 112 15.53 14.79 13.68
C GLU A 112 14.16 14.78 14.38
N SER A 113 13.12 15.35 13.77
CA SER A 113 11.77 15.29 14.33
C SER A 113 11.05 14.01 13.92
N LEU A 114 11.29 13.49 12.71
CA LEU A 114 10.70 12.26 12.14
C LEU A 114 11.24 10.96 12.78
N VAL A 115 11.37 10.88 14.11
CA VAL A 115 11.89 9.70 14.83
C VAL A 115 10.74 8.83 15.32
N TRP A 116 9.93 8.34 14.39
CA TRP A 116 8.85 7.39 14.71
C TRP A 116 8.69 6.35 13.61
N GLU A 117 8.17 5.20 14.00
CA GLU A 117 7.95 4.07 13.10
C GLU A 117 6.74 4.29 12.19
N GLY A 118 6.78 3.68 11.00
CA GLY A 118 5.62 3.56 10.12
C GLY A 118 5.64 4.41 8.85
N GLY A 119 6.76 5.06 8.51
CA GLY A 119 6.98 5.61 7.16
C GLY A 119 6.01 6.70 6.71
N GLY A 120 5.39 7.42 7.66
CA GLY A 120 4.49 8.52 7.37
C GLY A 120 3.20 8.10 6.66
N LEU A 121 2.68 8.97 5.80
CA LEU A 121 1.44 8.69 5.06
C LEU A 121 1.59 7.49 4.11
N VAL A 122 2.74 7.35 3.46
CA VAL A 122 2.97 6.25 2.52
C VAL A 122 3.08 4.93 3.24
N GLY A 123 3.75 4.87 4.39
CA GLY A 123 3.75 3.65 5.18
C GLY A 123 2.36 3.25 5.69
N LEU A 124 1.49 4.22 6.04
CA LEU A 124 0.08 3.92 6.33
C LEU A 124 -0.63 3.29 5.12
N LEU A 125 -0.48 3.89 3.93
CA LEU A 125 -1.11 3.36 2.71
C LEU A 125 -0.60 1.97 2.38
N SER A 126 0.71 1.76 2.49
CA SER A 126 1.34 0.45 2.28
C SER A 126 0.81 -0.60 3.25
N GLU A 127 0.72 -0.29 4.54
CA GLU A 127 0.20 -1.22 5.54
C GLU A 127 -1.29 -1.53 5.30
N VAL A 128 -2.09 -0.54 4.88
CA VAL A 128 -3.50 -0.77 4.54
C VAL A 128 -3.63 -1.65 3.29
N VAL A 129 -2.86 -1.37 2.23
CA VAL A 129 -2.97 -2.10 0.96
C VAL A 129 -2.41 -3.52 1.09
N PHE A 130 -1.20 -3.68 1.62
CA PHE A 130 -0.50 -4.96 1.69
C PHE A 130 -0.84 -5.76 2.94
N GLY A 131 -1.05 -5.10 4.07
CA GLY A 131 -1.42 -5.73 5.34
C GLY A 131 -2.94 -5.95 5.44
N THR A 132 -3.71 -4.88 5.64
CA THR A 132 -5.15 -4.96 5.93
C THR A 132 -5.98 -5.54 4.79
N LEU A 133 -5.74 -5.08 3.56
CA LEU A 133 -6.46 -5.53 2.37
C LEU A 133 -5.81 -6.76 1.71
N SER A 134 -4.68 -7.23 2.27
CA SER A 134 -3.92 -8.39 1.81
C SER A 134 -3.76 -8.39 0.29
N ARG A 135 -3.33 -7.25 -0.28
CA ARG A 135 -3.05 -7.13 -1.71
C ARG A 135 -1.61 -7.52 -2.00
N ARG A 136 -1.37 -7.95 -3.24
CA ARG A 136 -0.05 -8.26 -3.81
C ARG A 136 0.09 -7.48 -5.11
N VAL A 137 1.30 -6.98 -5.40
CA VAL A 137 1.60 -6.36 -6.70
C VAL A 137 2.08 -7.44 -7.66
N ALA A 138 1.52 -7.49 -8.86
CA ALA A 138 1.95 -8.34 -9.95
C ALA A 138 2.18 -7.54 -11.22
N TYR A 139 3.21 -7.90 -11.97
CA TYR A 139 3.62 -7.22 -13.18
C TYR A 139 3.40 -8.13 -14.39
N PRO A 140 2.23 -8.06 -15.05
CA PRO A 140 2.01 -8.78 -16.29
C PRO A 140 2.88 -8.20 -17.41
N VAL A 141 3.60 -9.07 -18.11
CA VAL A 141 4.45 -8.69 -19.26
C VAL A 141 4.15 -9.57 -20.46
N GLN A 142 4.49 -9.12 -21.67
CA GLN A 142 4.39 -9.96 -22.85
C GLN A 142 5.68 -10.77 -23.06
N ASP A 143 6.83 -10.11 -22.98
CA ASP A 143 8.15 -10.72 -23.13
C ASP A 143 8.77 -11.02 -21.75
N GLU A 144 8.96 -12.30 -21.42
CA GLU A 144 9.58 -12.73 -20.16
C GLU A 144 11.08 -12.41 -20.03
N THR A 145 11.77 -12.12 -21.14
CA THR A 145 13.23 -11.88 -21.17
C THR A 145 13.54 -10.41 -20.95
N HIS A 146 12.80 -9.52 -21.62
CA HIS A 146 13.02 -8.07 -21.54
C HIS A 146 12.04 -7.36 -20.62
N TRP A 147 11.02 -8.08 -20.12
CA TRP A 147 9.94 -7.55 -19.28
C TRP A 147 9.20 -6.39 -19.95
N VAL A 148 8.94 -6.54 -21.24
CA VAL A 148 8.26 -5.52 -22.05
C VAL A 148 6.88 -5.96 -22.53
N ASP A 149 6.06 -4.97 -22.90
CA ASP A 149 4.82 -5.16 -23.67
C ASP A 149 5.06 -5.14 -25.19
N SER A 150 3.97 -5.15 -25.96
CA SER A 150 3.97 -5.06 -27.42
C SER A 150 4.53 -3.74 -27.98
N GLU A 151 4.53 -2.68 -27.18
CA GLU A 151 5.00 -1.35 -27.55
C GLU A 151 6.47 -1.11 -27.14
N GLY A 152 7.06 -2.04 -26.38
CA GLY A 152 8.43 -1.97 -25.87
C GLY A 152 8.55 -1.26 -24.53
N ASN A 153 7.44 -1.01 -23.82
CA ASN A 153 7.45 -0.41 -22.50
C ASN A 153 7.89 -1.46 -21.45
N ILE A 154 8.90 -1.13 -20.64
CA ILE A 154 9.40 -2.01 -19.58
C ILE A 154 8.46 -1.94 -18.38
N LEU A 155 7.99 -3.12 -17.91
CA LEU A 155 7.04 -3.27 -16.80
C LEU A 155 5.83 -2.33 -16.97
N PRO A 156 5.00 -2.56 -18.00
CA PRO A 156 3.96 -1.63 -18.42
C PRO A 156 2.92 -1.34 -17.32
N ASP A 157 2.55 -2.39 -16.58
CA ASP A 157 1.47 -2.36 -15.60
C ASP A 157 1.93 -2.94 -14.26
N ALA A 158 1.42 -2.36 -13.18
CA ALA A 158 1.53 -2.86 -11.81
C ALA A 158 0.13 -3.12 -11.26
N LEU A 159 -0.30 -4.38 -11.25
CA LEU A 159 -1.65 -4.76 -10.84
C LEU A 159 -1.69 -5.13 -9.36
N LEU A 160 -2.62 -4.53 -8.62
CA LEU A 160 -2.95 -4.93 -7.25
C LEU A 160 -3.98 -6.07 -7.28
N VAL A 161 -3.53 -7.28 -6.99
CA VAL A 161 -4.38 -8.47 -6.89
C VAL A 161 -4.60 -8.86 -5.43
N ALA A 162 -5.69 -9.56 -5.13
CA ALA A 162 -5.89 -10.11 -3.78
C ALA A 162 -4.90 -11.25 -3.52
N GLU A 163 -4.47 -11.43 -2.28
CA GLU A 163 -3.78 -12.64 -1.85
C GLU A 163 -4.61 -13.88 -2.19
N GLY A 164 -3.96 -14.98 -2.61
CA GLY A 164 -4.62 -16.14 -3.19
C GLY A 164 -4.97 -16.03 -4.68
N THR A 165 -4.74 -14.90 -5.34
CA THR A 165 -4.96 -14.78 -6.79
C THR A 165 -4.00 -15.69 -7.54
N THR A 166 -4.53 -16.53 -8.44
CA THR A 166 -3.73 -17.45 -9.23
C THR A 166 -3.25 -16.82 -10.54
N ALA A 167 -2.31 -17.46 -11.24
CA ALA A 167 -1.83 -17.02 -12.55
C ALA A 167 -2.97 -16.85 -13.58
N LYS A 168 -3.99 -17.73 -13.52
CA LYS A 168 -5.20 -17.55 -14.33
C LYS A 168 -6.06 -16.38 -13.84
N GLY A 169 -6.17 -16.18 -12.54
CA GLY A 169 -6.83 -15.01 -11.96
C GLY A 169 -6.18 -13.69 -12.40
N LEU A 170 -4.85 -13.65 -12.47
CA LEU A 170 -4.11 -12.50 -13.00
C LEU A 170 -4.43 -12.27 -14.49
N ALA A 171 -4.55 -13.33 -15.29
CA ALA A 171 -4.96 -13.20 -16.69
C ALA A 171 -6.35 -12.54 -16.82
N TYR A 172 -7.32 -12.91 -15.98
CA TYR A 172 -8.62 -12.23 -15.92
C TYR A 172 -8.54 -10.78 -15.45
N ALA A 173 -7.60 -10.46 -14.55
CA ALA A 173 -7.37 -9.09 -14.09
C ALA A 173 -6.81 -8.19 -15.20
N VAL A 174 -6.04 -8.75 -16.13
CA VAL A 174 -5.57 -8.03 -17.33
C VAL A 174 -6.70 -7.89 -18.37
N HIS A 175 -7.28 -9.01 -18.80
CA HIS A 175 -8.39 -9.01 -19.76
C HIS A 175 -9.16 -10.33 -19.72
N THR A 176 -10.48 -10.30 -19.91
CA THR A 176 -11.32 -11.50 -19.88
C THR A 176 -10.88 -12.55 -20.90
N ASP A 177 -10.53 -12.12 -22.12
CA ASP A 177 -10.10 -13.01 -23.20
C ASP A 177 -8.79 -13.76 -22.87
N LEU A 178 -7.88 -13.13 -22.13
CA LEU A 178 -6.64 -13.78 -21.69
C LEU A 178 -6.93 -14.85 -20.63
N GLY A 179 -7.88 -14.58 -19.74
CA GLY A 179 -8.33 -15.54 -18.73
C GLY A 179 -9.06 -16.75 -19.33
N ASP A 180 -9.97 -16.52 -20.26
CA ASP A 180 -10.72 -17.58 -20.96
C ASP A 180 -9.82 -18.41 -21.89
N GLY A 181 -8.88 -17.74 -22.55
CA GLY A 181 -7.90 -18.35 -23.44
C GLY A 181 -6.66 -18.92 -22.73
N PHE A 182 -6.56 -18.87 -21.40
CA PHE A 182 -5.33 -19.21 -20.67
C PHE A 182 -4.78 -20.60 -21.03
N ILE A 183 -3.51 -20.65 -21.49
CA ILE A 183 -2.80 -21.89 -21.77
C ILE A 183 -1.76 -22.17 -20.69
N ARG A 184 -0.88 -21.19 -20.44
CA ARG A 184 0.20 -21.27 -19.46
C ARG A 184 0.66 -19.87 -19.09
N ALA A 185 1.39 -19.77 -17.99
CA ALA A 185 2.14 -18.57 -17.65
C ALA A 185 3.61 -18.90 -17.41
N VAL A 186 4.46 -17.88 -17.41
CA VAL A 186 5.90 -17.98 -17.14
C VAL A 186 6.26 -16.93 -16.09
N ASP A 187 6.91 -17.35 -15.02
CA ASP A 187 7.59 -16.43 -14.12
C ASP A 187 8.86 -15.93 -14.83
N ALA A 188 8.86 -14.65 -15.18
CA ALA A 188 9.92 -14.00 -15.93
C ALA A 188 11.22 -13.84 -15.13
N ARG A 189 11.17 -13.91 -13.79
CA ARG A 189 12.36 -13.82 -12.94
C ARG A 189 13.13 -15.14 -12.91
N SER A 190 12.41 -16.25 -12.80
CA SER A 190 13.02 -17.59 -12.78
C SER A 190 13.06 -18.28 -14.15
N SER A 191 12.41 -17.68 -15.16
CA SER A 191 12.17 -18.25 -16.48
C SER A 191 11.50 -19.64 -16.43
N ARG A 192 10.68 -19.88 -15.40
CA ARG A 192 9.98 -21.15 -15.20
C ARG A 192 8.53 -21.05 -15.65
N VAL A 193 8.06 -22.11 -16.30
CA VAL A 193 6.64 -22.25 -16.63
C VAL A 193 5.86 -22.51 -15.34
N ILE A 194 4.84 -21.68 -15.11
CA ILE A 194 3.91 -21.80 -13.98
C ILE A 194 2.52 -22.22 -14.48
N GLY A 195 1.84 -23.04 -13.66
CA GLY A 195 0.49 -23.54 -13.96
C GLY A 195 -0.59 -22.52 -13.65
N SER A 196 -1.84 -22.83 -14.04
CA SER A 196 -3.00 -21.94 -13.79
C SER A 196 -3.24 -21.67 -12.32
N GLU A 197 -2.98 -22.65 -11.45
CA GLU A 197 -3.21 -22.61 -10.00
C GLU A 197 -2.01 -22.06 -9.21
N HIS A 198 -0.94 -21.62 -9.89
CA HIS A 198 0.17 -20.99 -9.20
C HIS A 198 -0.31 -19.68 -8.57
N GLU A 199 -0.15 -19.55 -7.27
CA GLU A 199 -0.53 -18.34 -6.53
C GLU A 199 0.51 -17.24 -6.74
N VAL A 200 0.02 -16.08 -7.19
CA VAL A 200 0.83 -14.90 -7.49
C VAL A 200 1.38 -14.32 -6.19
N GLN A 201 2.70 -14.16 -6.14
CA GLN A 201 3.42 -13.56 -5.02
C GLN A 201 3.66 -12.07 -5.27
N ASP A 202 3.99 -11.35 -4.19
CA ASP A 202 4.31 -9.93 -4.28
C ASP A 202 5.58 -9.70 -5.12
N GLY A 203 5.47 -8.84 -6.13
CA GLY A 203 6.56 -8.51 -7.02
C GLY A 203 6.79 -9.52 -8.15
N ASP A 204 5.86 -10.46 -8.37
CA ASP A 204 5.98 -11.41 -9.47
C ASP A 204 5.86 -10.72 -10.82
N VAL A 205 6.74 -11.11 -11.74
CA VAL A 205 6.71 -10.67 -13.14
C VAL A 205 6.26 -11.86 -13.98
N ILE A 206 5.08 -11.79 -14.57
CA ILE A 206 4.42 -12.95 -15.17
C ILE A 206 4.09 -12.69 -16.63
N SER A 207 4.59 -13.54 -17.52
CA SER A 207 4.16 -13.59 -18.93
C SER A 207 3.03 -14.58 -19.12
N ILE A 208 1.95 -14.13 -19.76
CA ILE A 208 0.70 -14.91 -19.92
C ILE A 208 0.54 -15.32 -21.38
N TYR A 209 0.42 -16.62 -21.61
CA TYR A 209 0.19 -17.19 -22.94
C TYR A 209 -1.27 -17.65 -23.03
N ALA A 210 -2.04 -16.99 -23.89
CA ALA A 210 -3.43 -17.32 -24.18
C ALA A 210 -3.63 -17.80 -25.62
N ARG A 211 -4.67 -18.60 -25.83
CA ARG A 211 -5.11 -19.02 -27.16
C ARG A 211 -5.80 -17.83 -27.82
N THR A 212 -5.17 -17.31 -28.85
CA THR A 212 -5.73 -16.26 -29.72
C THR A 212 -6.92 -16.78 -30.51
#